data_AF-A0A4U3BAQ1-F1
#
_entry.id   AF-A0A4U3BAQ1-F1
#
_cell.length_a   1.000
_cell.length_b   1.000
_cell.length_c   1.000
_cell.angle_alpha   90.00
_cell.angle_beta   90.00
_cell.angle_gamma   90.00
#
_symmetry.space_group_name_H-M   'P 1'
#
loop_
_entity.id
_entity.type
_entity.pdbx_description
1 polymer ?
#
loop_
_entity_poly.entity_id
_entity_poly.type
_entity_poly.pdbx_seq_one_letter_code
_entity_poly.pdbx_strand_id
1 'polypeptide(L)'
;VTYEVNNPTSKEMFFSIGAHPGFNFPLLEGESFTDYHLSFNGSERLETSVLEGPYLSSKKQLIAENTNELPLTYDLFKNDALIFENMNTDEISIRSHKHNKFVKVEFDGFPFVGVWTPGENAPFLCIEPWYGIADEVNPAKDFKKKKGIQSLQANETFTCRYSITIG
;
A
#
# COMPACT_ATOMS: atom_id res chain seq x y z
N VAL A 1 9.24 10.92 -4.72
CA VAL A 1 8.67 11.88 -3.74
C VAL A 1 9.30 11.61 -2.40
N THR A 2 9.82 12.63 -1.72
CA THR A 2 10.47 12.50 -0.41
C THR A 2 9.64 13.25 0.62
N TYR A 3 9.38 12.60 1.76
CA TYR A 3 8.79 13.22 2.93
C TYR A 3 9.87 13.52 3.97
N GLU A 4 9.75 14.66 4.62
CA GLU A 4 10.54 15.03 5.79
C GLU A 4 9.58 15.50 6.89
N VAL A 5 9.60 14.80 8.02
CA VAL A 5 8.77 15.12 9.19
C VAL A 5 9.71 15.56 10.31
N ASN A 6 9.64 16.84 10.68
CA ASN A 6 10.44 17.41 11.75
C ASN A 6 9.60 17.51 13.04
N ASN A 7 10.19 17.14 14.18
CA ASN A 7 9.62 17.45 15.50
C ASN A 7 10.31 18.70 16.09
N PRO A 8 9.74 19.91 15.95
CA PRO A 8 10.37 21.14 16.44
C PRO A 8 10.19 21.35 17.95
N THR A 9 9.57 20.39 18.65
CA THR A 9 9.18 20.55 20.05
C THR A 9 10.20 19.93 21.00
N SER A 10 10.04 20.21 22.30
CA SER A 10 10.83 19.59 23.37
C SER A 10 10.25 18.26 23.89
N LYS A 11 9.21 17.74 23.24
CA LYS A 11 8.52 16.50 23.63
C LYS A 11 8.54 15.51 22.47
N GLU A 12 8.41 14.23 22.79
CA GLU A 12 8.18 13.19 21.79
C GLU A 12 6.89 13.48 21.00
N MET A 13 6.97 13.36 19.67
CA MET A 13 5.87 13.52 18.73
C MET A 13 5.51 12.16 18.13
N PHE A 14 4.22 11.86 18.05
CA PHE A 14 3.71 10.65 17.41
C PHE A 14 2.98 11.02 16.13
N PHE A 15 3.21 10.28 15.05
CA PHE A 15 2.61 10.58 13.75
C PHE A 15 2.39 9.33 12.89
N SER A 16 1.63 9.52 11.82
CA SER A 16 1.55 8.59 10.69
C SER A 16 1.60 9.40 9.41
N ILE A 17 2.24 8.87 8.38
CA ILE A 17 2.35 9.50 7.06
C ILE A 17 2.28 8.42 5.98
N GLY A 18 1.70 8.75 4.84
CA GLY A 18 1.55 7.82 3.73
C GLY A 18 1.28 8.55 2.42
N ALA A 19 1.33 7.81 1.32
CA ALA A 19 0.93 8.30 0.00
C ALA A 19 -0.32 7.53 -0.49
N HIS A 20 -1.05 8.13 -1.44
CA HIS A 20 -2.24 7.52 -2.05
C HIS A 20 -2.29 7.83 -3.57
N PRO A 21 -1.22 7.55 -4.34
CA PRO A 21 -1.25 7.82 -5.77
C PRO A 21 -2.20 6.86 -6.49
N GLY A 22 -3.16 7.43 -7.23
CA GLY A 22 -4.04 6.71 -8.15
C GLY A 22 -3.51 6.79 -9.58
N PHE A 23 -3.49 5.66 -10.27
CA PHE A 23 -3.06 5.53 -11.66
C PHE A 23 -4.26 5.24 -12.53
N ASN A 24 -4.43 5.98 -13.63
CA ASN A 24 -5.56 5.78 -14.55
C ASN A 24 -5.55 4.37 -15.15
N PHE A 25 -6.73 3.79 -15.33
CA PHE A 25 -6.94 2.48 -15.96
C PHE A 25 -8.02 2.53 -17.05
N PRO A 26 -7.88 1.70 -18.09
CA PRO A 26 -6.67 0.93 -18.45
C PRO A 26 -5.47 1.85 -18.74
N LEU A 27 -4.23 1.33 -18.67
CA LEU A 27 -3.04 2.12 -19.02
C LEU A 27 -3.03 2.49 -20.51
N LEU A 28 -3.57 1.61 -21.36
CA LEU A 28 -3.75 1.83 -22.80
C LEU A 28 -5.21 1.67 -23.21
N GLU A 29 -5.61 2.42 -24.25
CA GLU A 29 -6.97 2.36 -24.79
C GLU A 29 -7.29 0.98 -25.36
N GLY A 30 -8.53 0.52 -25.16
CA GLY A 30 -9.02 -0.78 -25.65
C GLY A 30 -8.69 -1.97 -24.77
N GLU A 31 -8.04 -1.76 -23.62
CA GLU A 31 -7.78 -2.80 -22.62
C GLU A 31 -8.77 -2.73 -21.46
N SER A 32 -8.77 -3.78 -20.65
CA SER A 32 -9.61 -3.92 -19.47
C SER A 32 -8.77 -4.13 -18.22
N PHE A 33 -9.35 -3.88 -17.04
CA PHE A 33 -8.66 -4.07 -15.76
C PHE A 33 -8.05 -5.46 -15.59
N THR A 34 -8.73 -6.50 -16.10
CA THR A 34 -8.30 -7.90 -16.05
C THR A 34 -7.19 -8.26 -17.04
N ASP A 35 -6.79 -7.34 -17.91
CA ASP A 35 -5.61 -7.53 -18.78
C ASP A 35 -4.28 -7.26 -18.04
N TYR A 36 -4.36 -6.81 -16.78
CA TYR A 36 -3.24 -6.41 -15.97
C TYR A 36 -3.04 -7.31 -14.75
N HIS A 37 -1.83 -7.28 -14.20
CA HIS A 37 -1.46 -7.91 -12.94
C HIS A 37 -0.54 -6.98 -12.14
N LEU A 38 -0.51 -7.18 -10.83
CA LEU A 38 0.60 -6.71 -10.00
C LEU A 38 1.77 -7.66 -10.20
N SER A 39 2.98 -7.12 -10.35
CA SER A 39 4.23 -7.85 -10.48
C SER A 39 5.17 -7.45 -9.35
N PHE A 40 5.80 -8.46 -8.74
CA PHE A 40 6.69 -8.33 -7.59
C PHE A 40 8.12 -8.73 -7.96
N ASN A 41 9.11 -8.07 -7.38
CA ASN A 41 10.50 -8.47 -7.53
C ASN A 41 10.85 -9.58 -6.53
N GLY A 42 10.61 -10.82 -6.97
CA GLY A 42 10.80 -12.02 -6.17
C GLY A 42 9.48 -12.73 -5.88
N SER A 43 9.54 -13.78 -5.07
CA SER A 43 8.36 -14.54 -4.66
C SER A 43 7.81 -13.99 -3.35
N GLU A 44 6.50 -13.77 -3.33
CA GLU A 44 5.75 -13.24 -2.20
C GLU A 44 4.75 -14.26 -1.66
N ARG A 45 4.53 -14.18 -0.35
CA ARG A 45 3.36 -14.75 0.30
C ARG A 45 2.39 -13.61 0.59
N LEU A 46 1.40 -13.44 -0.26
CA LEU A 46 0.46 -12.33 -0.20
C LEU A 46 -0.64 -12.62 0.80
N GLU A 47 -0.53 -12.03 1.98
CA GLU A 47 -1.55 -12.07 3.01
C GLU A 47 -2.00 -10.66 3.33
N THR A 48 -3.28 -10.38 3.11
CA THR A 48 -3.87 -9.06 3.37
C THR A 48 -4.46 -8.99 4.76
N SER A 49 -4.30 -7.85 5.42
CA SER A 49 -5.12 -7.52 6.58
C SER A 49 -6.56 -7.25 6.14
N VAL A 50 -7.54 -7.75 6.90
CA VAL A 50 -8.97 -7.56 6.59
C VAL A 50 -9.48 -6.30 7.27
N LEU A 51 -10.32 -5.52 6.56
CA LEU A 51 -11.01 -4.37 7.13
C LEU A 51 -12.45 -4.73 7.58
N GLU A 52 -12.87 -4.15 8.70
CA GLU A 52 -14.23 -4.17 9.22
C GLU A 52 -14.76 -2.73 9.29
N GLY A 53 -15.41 -2.29 8.21
CA GLY A 53 -15.64 -0.86 7.99
C GLY A 53 -14.29 -0.13 7.84
N PRO A 54 -14.06 1.01 8.51
CA PRO A 54 -12.79 1.73 8.41
C PRO A 54 -11.67 1.15 9.30
N TYR A 55 -11.91 0.04 10.00
CA TYR A 55 -11.01 -0.48 11.04
C TYR A 55 -10.29 -1.75 10.60
N LEU A 56 -9.05 -1.93 11.07
CA LEU A 56 -8.27 -3.14 10.89
C LEU A 56 -8.79 -4.27 11.77
N SER A 57 -9.22 -5.37 11.16
CA SER A 57 -9.56 -6.61 11.86
C SER A 57 -8.30 -7.29 12.38
N SER A 58 -8.45 -8.17 13.36
CA SER A 58 -7.38 -9.10 13.77
C SER A 58 -7.19 -10.25 12.77
N LYS A 59 -8.07 -10.36 11.77
CA LYS A 59 -8.03 -11.39 10.74
C LYS A 59 -7.12 -10.97 9.59
N LYS A 60 -6.46 -11.98 9.03
CA LYS A 60 -5.74 -11.88 7.77
C LYS A 60 -6.28 -12.89 6.78
N GLN A 61 -6.20 -12.57 5.49
CA GLN A 61 -6.63 -13.43 4.40
C GLN A 61 -5.45 -13.73 3.48
N LEU A 62 -5.14 -15.01 3.29
CA LEU A 62 -4.20 -15.44 2.27
C LEU A 62 -4.80 -15.23 0.88
N ILE A 63 -4.12 -14.47 0.04
CA ILE A 63 -4.49 -14.20 -1.35
C ILE A 63 -3.77 -15.15 -2.28
N ALA A 64 -2.45 -15.30 -2.09
CA ALA A 64 -1.61 -16.19 -2.88
C ALA A 64 -0.38 -16.60 -2.08
N GLU A 65 0.18 -17.76 -2.40
CA GLU A 65 1.38 -18.28 -1.76
C GLU A 65 2.45 -18.55 -2.83
N ASN A 66 3.67 -18.10 -2.56
CA ASN A 66 4.83 -18.27 -3.43
C ASN A 66 4.60 -17.79 -4.87
N THR A 67 4.17 -16.53 -5.02
CA THR A 67 3.87 -15.91 -6.32
C THR A 67 4.73 -14.68 -6.58
N ASN A 68 5.05 -14.41 -7.84
CA ASN A 68 5.67 -13.16 -8.30
C ASN A 68 4.68 -12.25 -9.06
N GLU A 69 3.42 -12.67 -9.19
CA GLU A 69 2.36 -11.88 -9.81
C GLU A 69 0.99 -12.10 -9.14
N LEU A 70 0.11 -11.09 -9.23
CA LEU A 70 -1.28 -11.17 -8.80
C LEU A 70 -2.18 -10.60 -9.90
N PRO A 71 -2.96 -11.43 -10.61
CA PRO A 71 -3.91 -10.96 -11.62
C PRO A 71 -4.93 -10.00 -11.03
N LEU A 72 -5.16 -8.86 -11.70
CA LEU A 72 -6.10 -7.86 -11.23
C LEU A 72 -7.55 -8.24 -11.59
N THR A 73 -8.41 -8.31 -10.59
CA THR A 73 -9.86 -8.46 -10.76
C THR A 73 -10.58 -7.54 -9.77
N TYR A 74 -11.78 -7.06 -10.10
CA TYR A 74 -12.53 -6.22 -9.15
C TYR A 74 -12.95 -6.99 -7.89
N ASP A 75 -13.10 -8.31 -7.98
CA ASP A 75 -13.39 -9.19 -6.84
C ASP A 75 -12.30 -9.17 -5.76
N LEU A 76 -11.03 -8.86 -6.11
CA LEU A 76 -9.97 -8.69 -5.12
C LEU A 76 -10.26 -7.53 -4.16
N PHE A 77 -10.97 -6.50 -4.62
CA PHE A 77 -11.20 -5.26 -3.90
C PHE A 77 -12.63 -5.13 -3.36
N LYS A 78 -13.45 -6.19 -3.47
CA LYS A 78 -14.85 -6.18 -2.98
C LYS A 78 -14.97 -5.96 -1.47
N ASN A 79 -13.90 -6.26 -0.73
CA ASN A 79 -13.80 -6.11 0.72
C ASN A 79 -12.81 -4.99 1.10
N ASP A 80 -12.75 -3.94 0.27
CA ASP A 80 -11.85 -2.79 0.43
C ASP A 80 -10.38 -3.12 0.08
N ALA A 81 -9.44 -2.29 0.51
CA ALA A 81 -8.02 -2.34 0.12
C ALA A 81 -7.35 -3.69 0.47
N LEU A 82 -6.46 -4.14 -0.42
CA LEU A 82 -5.46 -5.14 -0.07
C LEU A 82 -4.35 -4.45 0.72
N ILE A 83 -4.16 -4.82 1.97
CA ILE A 83 -3.17 -4.23 2.87
C ILE A 83 -2.09 -5.28 3.17
N PHE A 84 -0.94 -5.13 2.54
CA PHE A 84 0.21 -5.98 2.76
C PHE A 84 1.13 -5.36 3.82
N GLU A 85 1.61 -6.18 4.75
CA GLU A 85 2.55 -5.77 5.80
C GLU A 85 3.89 -6.47 5.58
N ASN A 86 5.00 -5.72 5.59
CA ASN A 86 6.37 -6.23 5.49
C ASN A 86 6.56 -7.25 4.34
N MET A 87 6.25 -6.82 3.11
CA MET A 87 6.54 -7.62 1.91
C MET A 87 8.04 -7.92 1.80
N ASN A 88 8.40 -8.99 1.08
CA ASN A 88 9.82 -9.30 0.86
C ASN A 88 10.47 -8.28 -0.11
N THR A 89 9.65 -7.67 -0.97
CA THR A 89 10.03 -6.61 -1.89
C THR A 89 9.50 -5.25 -1.45
N ASP A 90 10.23 -4.21 -1.83
CA ASP A 90 9.84 -2.81 -1.65
C ASP A 90 9.31 -2.20 -2.97
N GLU A 91 8.88 -3.02 -3.94
CA GLU A 91 8.29 -2.52 -5.19
C GLU A 91 7.09 -3.32 -5.69
N ILE A 92 6.12 -2.61 -6.27
CA ILE A 92 5.00 -3.20 -6.99
C ILE A 92 4.92 -2.55 -8.36
N SER A 93 4.80 -3.36 -9.41
CA SER A 93 4.54 -2.90 -10.76
C SER A 93 3.15 -3.31 -11.24
N ILE A 94 2.42 -2.40 -11.86
CA ILE A 94 1.27 -2.71 -12.71
C ILE A 94 1.82 -3.05 -14.10
N ARG A 95 1.51 -4.25 -14.59
CA ARG A 95 1.97 -4.73 -15.91
C ARG A 95 0.84 -5.44 -16.66
N SER A 96 1.00 -5.60 -17.96
CA SER A 96 0.15 -6.45 -18.81
C SER A 96 1.01 -7.47 -19.54
N HIS A 97 0.44 -8.63 -19.90
CA HIS A 97 1.10 -9.58 -20.82
C HIS A 97 0.94 -9.17 -22.29
N LYS A 98 0.13 -8.16 -22.60
CA LYS A 98 -0.12 -7.69 -23.98
C LYS A 98 0.93 -6.70 -24.49
N HIS A 99 1.64 -6.02 -23.58
CA HIS A 99 2.60 -4.97 -23.92
C HIS A 99 3.65 -4.80 -22.83
N ASN A 100 4.68 -4.00 -23.09
CA ASN A 100 5.75 -3.73 -22.13
C ASN A 100 5.53 -2.47 -21.26
N LYS A 101 4.42 -1.74 -21.46
CA LYS A 101 4.07 -0.58 -20.63
C LYS A 101 3.80 -0.95 -19.18
N PHE A 102 4.23 -0.09 -18.26
CA PHE A 102 4.08 -0.32 -16.83
C PHE A 102 4.06 0.96 -16.02
N VAL A 103 3.49 0.84 -14.81
CA VAL A 103 3.68 1.78 -13.71
C VAL A 103 4.33 1.01 -12.57
N LYS A 104 5.47 1.49 -12.08
CA LYS A 104 6.17 0.90 -10.94
C LYS A 104 6.21 1.87 -9.78
N VAL A 105 5.83 1.40 -8.59
CA VAL A 105 5.96 2.14 -7.34
C VAL A 105 7.00 1.43 -6.49
N GLU A 106 8.08 2.14 -6.16
CA GLU A 106 9.09 1.69 -5.20
C GLU A 106 8.83 2.42 -3.89
N PHE A 107 8.84 1.70 -2.78
CA PHE A 107 8.45 2.15 -1.45
C PHE A 107 9.43 1.67 -0.39
N ASP A 108 10.73 1.84 -0.66
CA ASP A 108 11.83 1.45 0.21
C ASP A 108 11.58 1.79 1.69
N GLY A 109 11.55 0.75 2.51
CA GLY A 109 11.41 0.84 3.96
C GLY A 109 10.00 1.10 4.49
N PHE A 110 8.99 1.27 3.63
CA PHE A 110 7.60 1.41 4.08
C PHE A 110 7.07 0.07 4.61
N PRO A 111 6.61 0.00 5.87
CA PRO A 111 6.17 -1.26 6.48
C PRO A 111 4.82 -1.76 5.95
N PHE A 112 4.04 -0.88 5.34
CA PHE A 112 2.71 -1.19 4.81
C PHE A 112 2.56 -0.66 3.39
N VAL A 113 1.87 -1.42 2.55
CA VAL A 113 1.40 -0.96 1.25
C VAL A 113 -0.05 -1.36 1.05
N GLY A 114 -0.90 -0.37 0.74
CA GLY A 114 -2.27 -0.58 0.29
C GLY A 114 -2.34 -0.72 -1.23
N VAL A 115 -3.17 -1.60 -1.74
CA VAL A 115 -3.59 -1.62 -3.14
C VAL A 115 -5.11 -1.53 -3.18
N TRP A 116 -5.65 -0.54 -3.88
CA TRP A 116 -7.07 -0.23 -3.78
C TRP A 116 -7.67 0.32 -5.06
N THR A 117 -8.92 -0.04 -5.31
CA THR A 117 -9.80 0.60 -6.28
C THR A 117 -11.24 0.52 -5.76
N PRO A 118 -12.11 1.53 -5.98
CA PRO A 118 -13.43 1.58 -5.35
C PRO A 118 -14.42 0.52 -5.84
N GLY A 119 -14.10 -0.26 -6.88
CA GLY A 119 -14.92 -1.35 -7.38
C GLY A 119 -15.05 -1.36 -8.90
N GLU A 120 -16.06 -2.08 -9.41
CA GLU A 120 -16.27 -2.26 -10.85
C GLU A 120 -16.31 -0.93 -11.62
N ASN A 121 -15.66 -0.92 -12.78
CA ASN A 121 -15.57 0.23 -13.70
C ASN A 121 -14.83 1.45 -13.14
N ALA A 122 -14.17 1.34 -11.98
CA ALA A 122 -13.31 2.38 -11.48
C ALA A 122 -12.16 2.64 -12.47
N PRO A 123 -11.96 3.88 -12.93
CA PRO A 123 -10.97 4.19 -13.97
C PRO A 123 -9.56 4.36 -13.38
N PHE A 124 -9.27 3.75 -12.23
CA PHE A 124 -7.95 3.85 -11.59
C PHE A 124 -7.67 2.72 -10.59
N LEU A 125 -6.40 2.53 -10.27
CA LEU A 125 -5.90 1.70 -9.18
C LEU A 125 -4.88 2.50 -8.36
N CYS A 126 -4.93 2.37 -7.04
CA CYS A 126 -3.96 2.98 -6.13
C CYS A 126 -2.93 1.96 -5.65
N ILE A 127 -1.69 2.42 -5.47
CA ILE A 127 -0.65 1.70 -4.73
C ILE A 127 -0.11 2.67 -3.68
N GLU A 128 -0.24 2.32 -2.41
CA GLU A 128 -0.27 3.28 -1.31
C GLU A 128 0.74 2.93 -0.21
N PRO A 129 1.98 3.43 -0.30
CA PRO A 129 2.98 3.23 0.75
C PRO A 129 2.64 3.99 2.04
N TRP A 130 2.62 3.30 3.19
CA TRP A 130 2.29 3.92 4.48
C TRP A 130 3.30 3.63 5.61
N TYR A 131 3.64 4.69 6.36
CA TYR A 131 4.17 4.64 7.73
C TYR A 131 3.04 4.96 8.71
N GLY A 132 2.20 3.95 8.92
CA GLY A 132 0.96 4.06 9.68
C GLY A 132 -0.11 3.17 9.07
N ILE A 133 -1.10 2.81 9.85
CA ILE A 133 -2.22 1.98 9.41
C ILE A 133 -3.50 2.43 10.11
N ALA A 134 -4.64 1.99 9.58
CA ALA A 134 -5.95 2.20 10.20
C ALA A 134 -5.97 1.72 11.67
N ASP A 135 -6.86 2.31 12.47
CA ASP A 135 -7.09 1.81 13.82
C ASP A 135 -7.64 0.39 13.78
N GLU A 136 -7.23 -0.44 14.74
CA GLU A 136 -7.80 -1.76 14.92
C GLU A 136 -9.25 -1.66 15.42
N VAL A 137 -10.08 -2.68 15.16
CA VAL A 137 -11.47 -2.76 15.67
C VAL A 137 -11.53 -2.54 17.19
N ASN A 138 -10.50 -2.99 17.90
CA ASN A 138 -10.29 -2.70 19.32
C ASN A 138 -9.06 -1.79 19.45
N PRO A 139 -9.20 -0.47 19.28
CA PRO A 139 -8.05 0.42 19.22
C PRO A 139 -7.34 0.50 20.57
N ALA A 140 -6.04 0.79 20.54
CA ALA A 140 -5.27 1.03 21.74
C ALA A 140 -5.87 2.19 22.55
N LYS A 141 -6.08 1.98 23.86
CA LYS A 141 -6.57 3.05 24.77
C LYS A 141 -5.62 4.25 24.81
N ASP A 142 -4.32 3.98 24.72
CA ASP A 142 -3.29 5.00 24.56
C ASP A 142 -2.87 5.03 23.09
N PHE A 143 -3.15 6.14 22.41
CA PHE A 143 -2.87 6.30 20.98
C PHE A 143 -1.38 6.13 20.66
N LYS A 144 -0.49 6.36 21.63
CA LYS A 144 0.96 6.12 21.48
C LYS A 144 1.31 4.66 21.23
N LYS A 145 0.37 3.75 21.51
CA LYS A 145 0.48 2.30 21.27
C LYS A 145 -0.31 1.86 20.03
N LYS A 146 -0.84 2.80 19.24
CA LYS A 146 -1.52 2.48 17.98
C LYS A 146 -0.58 1.71 17.05
N LYS A 147 -1.08 0.64 16.42
CA LYS A 147 -0.32 -0.14 15.44
C LYS A 147 0.22 0.78 14.34
N GLY A 148 1.51 0.62 14.02
CA GLY A 148 2.16 1.38 12.95
C GLY A 148 2.43 2.86 13.24
N ILE A 149 2.09 3.37 14.44
CA ILE A 149 2.40 4.76 14.78
C ILE A 149 3.91 4.98 14.85
N GLN A 150 4.36 6.09 14.28
CA GLN A 150 5.75 6.50 14.34
C GLN A 150 5.95 7.40 15.56
N SER A 151 7.13 7.35 16.16
CA SER A 151 7.55 8.23 17.26
C SER A 151 8.82 8.97 16.86
N LEU A 152 8.88 10.26 17.16
CA LEU A 152 10.01 11.12 16.86
C LEU A 152 10.39 11.89 18.13
N GLN A 153 11.62 11.74 18.63
CA GLN A 153 12.08 12.46 19.81
C GLN A 153 12.20 13.97 19.52
N ALA A 154 12.39 14.75 20.58
CA ALA A 154 12.55 16.19 20.48
C ALA A 154 13.68 16.57 19.50
N ASN A 155 13.39 17.44 18.54
CA ASN A 155 14.31 17.92 17.50
C ASN A 155 14.79 16.87 16.49
N GLU A 156 14.20 15.66 16.48
CA GLU A 156 14.51 14.67 15.46
C GLU A 156 13.77 14.95 14.15
N THR A 157 14.29 14.35 13.07
CA THR A 157 13.70 14.40 11.74
C THR A 157 13.60 12.98 11.18
N PHE A 158 12.42 12.65 10.69
CA PHE A 158 12.15 11.41 9.98
C PHE A 158 12.08 11.69 8.47
N THR A 159 12.73 10.84 7.67
CA THR A 159 12.72 10.95 6.21
C THR A 159 12.33 9.61 5.61
N CYS A 160 11.44 9.63 4.63
CA CYS A 160 11.15 8.48 3.79
C CYS A 160 10.85 8.90 2.35
N ARG A 161 10.90 7.95 1.42
CA ARG A 161 10.73 8.23 -0.01
C ARG A 161 10.05 7.07 -0.71
N TYR A 162 9.17 7.40 -1.66
CA TYR A 162 8.72 6.47 -2.67
C TYR A 162 9.03 7.01 -4.08
N SER A 163 9.21 6.12 -5.06
CA SER A 163 9.35 6.44 -6.49
C SER A 163 8.09 6.08 -7.25
N ILE A 164 7.84 6.77 -8.37
CA ILE A 164 6.95 6.28 -9.42
C ILE A 164 7.75 6.29 -10.73
N THR A 165 7.81 5.16 -11.41
CA THR A 165 8.42 5.02 -12.74
C THR A 165 7.34 4.62 -13.74
N ILE A 166 7.27 5.31 -14.88
CA ILE A 166 6.34 5.03 -15.98
C ILE A 166 7.15 4.62 -17.20
N GLY A 167 6.80 3.49 -17.83
CA GLY A 167 7.52 2.94 -19.00
C GLY A 167 6.59 2.49 -20.12
#